data_AF-T2M4R8-F1
#
_entry.id   AF-T2M4R8-F1
#
_cell.length_a   1.000
_cell.length_b   1.000
_cell.length_c   1.000
_cell.angle_alpha   90.00
_cell.angle_beta   90.00
_cell.angle_gamma   90.00
#
_symmetry.space_group_name_H-M   'P 1'
#
loop_
_entity.id
_entity.type
_entity.pdbx_description
1 polymer ?
#
loop_
_entity_poly.entity_id
_entity_poly.type
_entity_poly.pdbx_seq_one_letter_code
_entity_poly.pdbx_strand_id
1 'polypeptide(L)'
;NAFRSDLIISFSASYTEAKTKFYSAICEEVIMSERNNVIAFSASFIAGGVLSYVISNIVLPKLQGKTQPKDVINDSIEKDKAKVVHSYDIEDINESTAFCRCWKSSKFPYCDGTHNAHNKLSGDNVGPVLLNKK
;
A
#
# COMPACT_ATOMS: atom_id res chain seq x y z
N ASN A 1 10.49 -0.97 -5.40
CA ASN A 1 9.80 -1.37 -6.64
C ASN A 1 9.80 -2.87 -6.93
N ALA A 2 10.85 -3.66 -6.66
CA ALA A 2 10.81 -5.13 -6.83
C ALA A 2 9.94 -5.86 -5.78
N PHE A 3 9.99 -5.43 -4.52
CA PHE A 3 9.24 -6.09 -3.42
C PHE A 3 7.71 -6.01 -3.59
N ARG A 4 7.21 -4.97 -4.26
CA ARG A 4 5.77 -4.75 -4.47
C ARG A 4 5.25 -5.54 -5.67
N SER A 5 6.07 -5.79 -6.69
CA SER A 5 5.74 -6.74 -7.76
C SER A 5 5.73 -8.17 -7.23
N ASP A 6 6.65 -8.55 -6.34
CA ASP A 6 6.72 -9.91 -5.79
C ASP A 6 5.51 -10.26 -4.91
N LEU A 7 4.96 -9.27 -4.18
CA LEU A 7 3.74 -9.46 -3.40
C LEU A 7 2.49 -9.62 -4.27
N ILE A 8 2.39 -8.86 -5.37
CA ILE A 8 1.27 -8.97 -6.31
C ILE A 8 1.38 -10.27 -7.12
N ILE A 9 2.59 -10.66 -7.52
CA ILE A 9 2.85 -11.91 -8.22
C ILE A 9 2.55 -13.10 -7.32
N SER A 10 3.00 -13.10 -6.06
CA SER A 10 2.69 -14.18 -5.11
C SER A 10 1.19 -14.26 -4.78
N PHE A 11 0.49 -13.12 -4.67
CA PHE A 11 -0.95 -13.10 -4.51
C PHE A 11 -1.69 -13.63 -5.76
N SER A 12 -1.23 -13.26 -6.96
CA SER A 12 -1.78 -13.76 -8.22
C SER A 12 -1.51 -15.26 -8.44
N ALA A 13 -0.35 -15.76 -8.02
CA ALA A 13 0.03 -17.16 -8.10
C ALA A 13 -0.77 -18.01 -7.11
N SER A 14 -0.92 -17.54 -5.87
CA SER A 14 -1.77 -18.18 -4.85
C SER A 14 -3.25 -18.20 -5.27
N TYR A 15 -3.74 -17.11 -5.87
CA TYR A 15 -5.07 -17.05 -6.47
C TYR A 15 -5.23 -18.03 -7.64
N THR A 16 -4.22 -18.15 -8.52
CA THR A 16 -4.25 -19.08 -9.66
C THR A 16 -4.21 -20.53 -9.20
N GLU A 17 -3.41 -20.85 -8.18
CA GLU A 17 -3.34 -22.20 -7.61
C GLU A 17 -4.64 -22.58 -6.88
N ALA A 18 -5.21 -21.65 -6.10
CA ALA A 18 -6.52 -21.83 -5.47
C ALA A 18 -7.63 -22.01 -6.51
N LYS A 19 -7.58 -21.24 -7.60
CA LYS A 19 -8.50 -21.36 -8.73
C LYS A 19 -8.36 -22.74 -9.38
N THR A 20 -7.16 -23.17 -9.74
CA THR A 20 -6.93 -24.47 -10.39
C THR A 20 -7.38 -25.64 -9.51
N LYS A 21 -7.08 -25.61 -8.20
CA LYS A 21 -7.54 -26.63 -7.24
C LYS A 21 -9.05 -26.66 -7.08
N PHE A 22 -9.70 -25.50 -7.13
CA PHE A 22 -11.16 -25.40 -7.11
C PHE A 22 -11.79 -25.96 -8.40
N TYR A 23 -11.26 -25.60 -9.57
CA TYR A 23 -11.76 -26.13 -10.85
C TYR A 23 -11.48 -27.64 -11.02
N SER A 24 -10.35 -28.15 -10.53
CA SER A 24 -10.07 -29.59 -10.58
C SER A 24 -10.97 -30.39 -9.64
N ALA A 25 -11.25 -29.86 -8.44
CA ALA A 25 -12.19 -30.48 -7.50
C ALA A 25 -13.61 -30.50 -8.08
N ILE A 26 -14.04 -29.42 -8.73
CA ILE A 26 -15.32 -29.37 -9.45
C ILE A 26 -15.33 -30.37 -10.61
N CYS A 27 -14.23 -30.52 -11.36
CA CYS A 27 -14.14 -31.48 -12.47
C CYS A 27 -14.25 -32.94 -12.02
N GLU A 28 -13.64 -33.32 -10.89
CA GLU A 28 -13.79 -34.69 -10.34
C GLU A 28 -15.23 -34.96 -9.88
N GLU A 29 -15.90 -33.96 -9.30
CA GLU A 29 -17.31 -34.03 -8.88
C GLU A 29 -18.29 -34.10 -10.07
N VAL A 30 -17.96 -33.48 -11.22
CA VAL A 30 -18.80 -33.43 -12.43
C VAL A 30 -18.79 -34.76 -13.22
N ILE A 31 -17.72 -35.57 -13.13
CA ILE A 31 -17.54 -36.78 -13.98
C ILE A 31 -18.36 -38.00 -13.48
N MET A 32 -18.86 -38.02 -12.24
CA MET A 32 -19.61 -39.17 -11.68
C MET A 32 -21.15 -38.98 -11.66
N SER A 33 -21.72 -38.54 -12.78
CA SER A 33 -23.14 -38.17 -12.92
C SER A 33 -24.15 -39.32 -12.77
N GLU A 34 -24.88 -39.34 -11.66
CA GLU A 34 -26.31 -39.76 -11.63
C GLU A 34 -27.19 -38.50 -11.51
N ARG A 35 -28.34 -38.49 -12.20
CA ARG A 35 -29.16 -37.31 -12.60
C ARG A 35 -29.57 -36.33 -11.50
N ASN A 36 -29.44 -36.68 -10.22
CA ASN A 36 -29.88 -35.85 -9.09
C ASN A 36 -28.85 -34.77 -8.68
N ASN A 37 -27.57 -34.92 -9.05
CA ASN A 37 -26.52 -33.98 -8.62
C ASN A 37 -26.41 -32.73 -9.51
N VAL A 38 -26.93 -32.74 -10.74
CA VAL A 38 -26.84 -31.60 -11.69
C VAL A 38 -27.58 -30.35 -11.18
N ILE A 39 -28.72 -30.55 -10.50
CA ILE A 39 -29.49 -29.46 -9.87
C ILE A 39 -28.72 -28.89 -8.68
N ALA A 40 -28.07 -29.73 -7.89
CA ALA A 40 -27.25 -29.30 -6.75
C ALA A 40 -25.99 -28.52 -7.19
N PHE A 41 -25.34 -28.93 -8.28
CA PHE A 41 -24.20 -28.20 -8.85
C PHE A 41 -24.59 -26.82 -9.39
N SER A 42 -25.67 -26.75 -10.18
CA SER A 42 -26.14 -25.46 -10.71
C SER A 42 -26.56 -24.48 -9.61
N ALA A 43 -27.19 -24.95 -8.54
CA ALA A 43 -27.53 -24.14 -7.37
C ALA A 43 -26.27 -23.60 -6.65
N SER A 44 -25.22 -24.43 -6.51
CA SER A 44 -23.94 -24.03 -5.88
C SER A 44 -23.19 -22.95 -6.66
N PHE A 45 -23.21 -23.01 -8.01
CA PHE A 45 -22.62 -21.96 -8.85
C PHE A 45 -23.34 -20.62 -8.70
N ILE A 46 -24.68 -20.63 -8.64
CA ILE A 46 -25.50 -19.42 -8.42
C ILE A 46 -25.18 -18.83 -7.05
N ALA A 47 -25.20 -19.65 -5.99
CA ALA A 47 -24.94 -19.19 -4.62
C ALA A 47 -23.51 -18.64 -4.45
N GLY A 48 -22.50 -19.31 -5.03
CA GLY A 48 -21.11 -18.85 -5.02
C GLY A 48 -20.92 -17.54 -5.80
N GLY A 49 -21.58 -17.40 -6.95
CA GLY A 49 -21.55 -16.17 -7.76
C GLY A 49 -22.14 -14.97 -7.01
N VAL A 50 -23.29 -15.15 -6.35
CA VAL A 50 -23.94 -14.10 -5.56
C VAL A 50 -23.06 -13.70 -4.37
N LEU A 51 -22.49 -14.67 -3.65
CA LEU A 51 -21.60 -14.40 -2.52
C LEU A 51 -20.33 -13.64 -2.97
N SER A 52 -19.73 -14.06 -4.08
CA SER A 52 -18.56 -13.38 -4.67
C SER A 52 -18.88 -11.95 -5.12
N TYR A 53 -20.04 -11.73 -5.73
CA TYR A 53 -20.50 -10.40 -6.16
C TYR A 53 -20.73 -9.45 -4.98
N VAL A 54 -21.34 -9.94 -3.89
CA VAL A 54 -21.57 -9.15 -2.67
C VAL A 54 -20.25 -8.81 -1.99
N ILE A 55 -19.33 -9.78 -1.85
CA ILE A 55 -18.03 -9.53 -1.23
C ILE A 55 -17.25 -8.50 -2.05
N SER A 56 -17.21 -8.63 -3.37
CA SER A 56 -16.42 -7.74 -4.25
C SER A 56 -16.97 -6.32 -4.35
N ASN A 57 -18.29 -6.14 -4.48
CA ASN A 57 -18.88 -4.81 -4.71
C ASN A 57 -19.36 -4.10 -3.44
N ILE A 58 -19.60 -4.83 -2.34
CA ILE A 58 -20.15 -4.25 -1.11
C ILE A 58 -19.15 -4.31 0.03
N VAL A 59 -18.49 -5.46 0.24
CA VAL A 59 -17.62 -5.68 1.42
C VAL A 59 -16.22 -5.11 1.20
N LEU A 60 -15.52 -5.53 0.14
CA LEU A 60 -14.16 -5.09 -0.16
C LEU A 60 -13.98 -3.57 -0.25
N PRO A 61 -14.83 -2.80 -0.96
CA PRO A 61 -14.65 -1.35 -1.04
C PRO A 61 -14.86 -0.64 0.30
N LYS A 62 -15.60 -1.25 1.25
CA LYS A 62 -15.73 -0.72 2.62
C LYS A 62 -14.52 -1.02 3.51
N LEU A 63 -13.74 -2.05 3.17
CA LEU A 63 -12.50 -2.41 3.87
C LEU A 63 -11.27 -1.70 3.30
N GLN A 64 -11.32 -1.27 2.04
CA GLN A 64 -10.28 -0.45 1.43
C GLN A 64 -10.37 0.98 1.98
N GLY A 65 -9.69 1.21 3.10
CA GLY A 65 -9.57 2.53 3.73
C GLY A 65 -9.08 3.59 2.73
N LYS A 66 -9.50 4.85 2.95
CA LYS A 66 -9.17 6.02 2.14
C LYS A 66 -7.69 6.02 1.75
N THR A 67 -7.39 5.75 0.49
CA THR A 67 -6.04 5.94 -0.05
C THR A 67 -5.77 7.43 -0.10
N GLN A 68 -4.78 7.89 0.67
CA GLN A 68 -4.32 9.28 0.57
C GLN A 68 -3.93 9.57 -0.89
N PRO A 69 -4.29 10.74 -1.45
CA PRO A 69 -3.91 11.10 -2.80
C PRO A 69 -2.39 10.99 -2.94
N LYS A 70 -1.95 10.32 -4.01
CA LYS A 70 -0.57 9.83 -4.22
C LYS A 70 0.50 10.94 -4.28
N ASP A 71 0.10 12.20 -4.30
CA ASP A 71 0.96 13.35 -4.57
C ASP A 71 1.28 14.21 -3.33
N VAL A 72 0.77 13.84 -2.15
CA VAL A 72 1.06 14.57 -0.90
C VAL A 72 2.43 14.15 -0.35
N ILE A 73 3.34 15.12 -0.18
CA ILE A 73 4.70 14.87 0.36
C ILE A 73 4.69 14.85 1.91
N ASN A 74 4.01 15.85 2.49
CA ASN A 74 3.90 16.03 3.94
C ASN A 74 2.65 15.32 4.48
N ASP A 75 2.82 14.21 5.19
CA ASP A 75 1.71 13.40 5.69
C ASP A 75 1.19 13.87 7.06
N SER A 76 2.07 14.40 7.92
CA SER A 76 1.79 14.56 9.36
C SER A 76 2.25 15.86 9.99
N ILE A 77 3.11 16.65 9.36
CA ILE A 77 3.72 17.84 9.97
C ILE A 77 2.79 19.04 9.80
N GLU A 78 2.36 19.66 10.91
CA GLU A 78 1.65 20.96 10.94
C GLU A 78 0.52 21.10 9.90
N LYS A 79 -0.37 20.11 9.84
CA LYS A 79 -1.44 20.02 8.84
C LYS A 79 -2.56 21.05 9.02
N ASP A 80 -2.57 21.75 10.15
CA ASP A 80 -3.41 22.90 10.45
C ASP A 80 -2.97 24.14 9.66
N LYS A 81 -1.69 24.25 9.28
CA LYS A 81 -1.16 25.40 8.55
C LYS A 81 -1.34 25.21 7.05
N ALA A 82 -1.88 26.24 6.40
CA ALA A 82 -2.00 26.27 4.94
C ALA A 82 -0.63 26.22 4.23
N LYS A 83 0.41 26.73 4.88
CA LYS A 83 1.80 26.70 4.40
C LYS A 83 2.75 26.62 5.59
N VAL A 84 3.62 25.61 5.59
CA VAL A 84 4.62 25.40 6.64
C VAL A 84 5.95 26.01 6.18
N VAL A 85 6.47 26.98 6.92
CA VAL A 85 7.73 27.69 6.64
C VAL A 85 8.51 27.82 7.94
N HIS A 86 9.82 27.56 7.89
CA HIS A 86 10.73 27.77 9.00
C HIS A 86 11.78 28.81 8.60
N SER A 87 12.02 29.79 9.47
CA SER A 87 13.02 30.83 9.28
C SER A 87 14.03 30.75 10.42
N TYR A 88 15.32 30.84 10.07
CA TYR A 88 16.43 30.82 11.01
C TYR A 88 17.45 31.84 10.57
N ASP A 89 17.98 32.58 11.54
CA ASP A 89 19.11 33.46 11.31
C ASP A 89 20.41 32.66 11.31
N ILE A 90 21.34 33.03 10.42
CA ILE A 90 22.61 32.31 10.23
C ILE A 90 23.50 32.41 11.48
N GLU A 91 23.25 33.41 12.33
CA GLU A 91 24.00 33.60 13.57
C GLU A 91 23.64 32.57 14.65
N ASP A 92 22.39 32.09 14.64
CA ASP A 92 21.80 31.20 15.65
C ASP A 92 21.99 29.70 15.34
N ILE A 93 22.49 29.36 14.15
CA ILE A 93 22.74 27.97 13.76
C ILE A 93 24.11 27.50 14.25
N ASN A 94 24.20 26.21 14.61
CA ASN A 94 25.46 25.57 14.97
C ASN A 94 26.42 25.51 13.77
N GLU A 95 27.72 25.29 14.05
CA GLU A 95 28.81 25.15 13.07
C GLU A 95 28.43 24.32 11.83
N SER A 96 27.69 23.23 12.05
CA SER A 96 27.12 22.39 11.01
C SER A 96 25.72 21.93 11.41
N THR A 97 24.72 22.31 10.62
CA THR A 97 23.31 22.00 10.89
C THR A 97 22.64 21.43 9.64
N ALA A 98 21.95 20.30 9.79
CA ALA A 98 21.23 19.64 8.70
C ALA A 98 19.71 19.87 8.82
N PHE A 99 19.10 20.44 7.77
CA PHE A 99 17.67 20.69 7.66
C PHE A 99 16.97 19.64 6.80
N CYS A 100 15.80 19.19 7.25
CA CYS A 100 14.99 18.18 6.59
C CYS A 100 14.34 18.73 5.32
N ARG A 101 14.34 17.93 4.24
CA ARG A 101 13.56 18.18 3.02
C ARG A 101 12.57 17.06 2.66
N CYS A 102 12.62 15.94 3.37
CA CYS A 102 11.78 14.78 3.06
C CYS A 102 10.41 14.80 3.76
N TRP A 103 10.18 15.72 4.71
CA TRP A 103 8.96 15.80 5.52
C TRP A 103 8.66 14.54 6.36
N LYS A 104 9.65 13.66 6.57
CA LYS A 104 9.49 12.44 7.38
C LYS A 104 10.20 12.51 8.73
N SER A 105 10.95 13.57 9.01
CA SER A 105 11.70 13.67 10.27
C SER A 105 10.77 13.91 11.46
N SER A 106 11.02 13.21 12.55
CA SER A 106 10.37 13.44 13.86
C SER A 106 10.88 14.71 14.55
N LYS A 107 12.04 15.23 14.12
CA LYS A 107 12.66 16.45 14.64
C LYS A 107 12.55 17.62 13.65
N PHE A 108 11.53 17.59 12.78
CA PHE A 108 11.31 18.65 11.80
C PHE A 108 11.31 20.03 12.49
N PRO A 109 12.06 21.03 11.96
CA PRO A 109 12.66 21.11 10.63
C PRO A 109 14.07 20.52 10.49
N TYR A 110 14.65 19.96 11.54
CA TYR A 110 15.99 19.34 11.49
C TYR A 110 15.95 17.95 10.87
N CYS A 111 17.08 17.53 10.29
CA CYS A 111 17.23 16.19 9.76
C CYS A 111 17.69 15.20 10.84
N ASP A 112 16.96 14.10 10.99
CA ASP A 112 17.29 12.99 11.90
C ASP A 112 17.73 11.70 11.17
N GLY A 113 17.87 11.75 9.84
CA GLY A 113 18.24 10.59 9.02
C GLY A 113 17.07 9.74 8.51
N THR A 114 15.81 10.08 8.83
CA THR A 114 14.63 9.30 8.39
C THR A 114 14.48 9.23 6.87
N HIS A 115 15.07 10.18 6.13
CA HIS A 115 15.12 10.15 4.66
C HIS A 115 15.75 8.87 4.10
N ASN A 116 16.66 8.21 4.82
CA ASN A 116 17.25 6.94 4.39
C ASN A 116 16.21 5.82 4.28
N ALA A 117 15.34 5.70 5.28
CA ALA A 117 14.25 4.73 5.27
C ALA A 117 13.23 5.06 4.18
N HIS A 118 12.88 6.35 4.04
CA HIS A 118 11.99 6.83 2.97
C HIS A 118 12.54 6.47 1.59
N ASN A 119 13.80 6.78 1.29
CA ASN A 119 14.47 6.49 0.02
C ASN A 119 14.47 4.98 -0.27
N LYS A 120 14.80 4.15 0.73
CA LYS A 120 14.81 2.69 0.57
C LYS A 120 13.43 2.12 0.23
N LEU A 121 12.37 2.64 0.85
CA LEU A 121 10.99 2.16 0.67
C LEU A 121 10.37 2.65 -0.65
N SER A 122 10.57 3.92 -0.98
CA SER A 122 9.97 4.58 -2.15
C SER A 122 10.80 4.44 -3.42
N GLY A 123 12.11 4.18 -3.31
CA GLY A 123 13.06 4.29 -4.42
C GLY A 123 13.47 5.75 -4.73
N ASP A 124 13.22 6.67 -3.80
CA ASP A 124 13.55 8.09 -3.90
C ASP A 124 15.04 8.35 -3.54
N ASN A 125 15.51 9.58 -3.78
CA ASN A 125 16.88 10.01 -3.58
C ASN A 125 17.01 11.35 -2.83
N VAL A 126 16.03 11.68 -1.99
CA VAL A 126 16.05 12.93 -1.21
C VAL A 126 17.09 12.93 -0.10
N GLY A 127 17.57 14.11 0.26
CA GLY A 127 18.52 14.32 1.36
C GLY A 127 18.37 15.70 2.00
N PRO A 128 19.02 15.92 3.15
CA PRO A 128 18.93 17.19 3.87
C PRO A 128 19.65 18.33 3.13
N VAL A 129 19.43 19.55 3.62
CA VAL A 129 20.29 20.71 3.32
C VAL A 129 21.26 20.87 4.49
N LEU A 130 22.56 20.88 4.21
CA LEU A 130 23.59 21.12 5.21
C LEU A 130 23.99 22.59 5.18
N LEU A 131 23.79 23.30 6.28
CA LEU A 131 24.32 24.64 6.49
C LEU A 131 25.55 24.55 7.38
N ASN A 132 26.68 25.02 6.86
CA ASN A 132 27.93 25.12 7.62
C ASN A 132 28.29 26.59 7.78
N LYS A 133 28.61 27.00 9.01
CA LYS A 133 29.18 28.31 9.27
C LYS A 133 30.59 28.35 8.67
N LYS A 134 30.93 29.43 7.97
CA LYS A 134 32.26 29.66 7.41
C LYS A 134 32.99 30.71 8.21
#